data_AF-A0A7C0VXV5-F1
#
_entry.id   AF-A0A7C0VXV5-F1
#
_cell.length_a   1.000
_cell.length_b   1.000
_cell.length_c   1.000
_cell.angle_alpha   90.00
_cell.angle_beta   90.00
_cell.angle_gamma   90.00
#
_symmetry.space_group_name_H-M   'P 1'
#
loop_
_entity.id
_entity.type
_entity.pdbx_description
1 polymer ?
#
loop_
_entity_poly.entity_id
_entity_poly.type
_entity_poly.pdbx_seq_one_letter_code
_entity_poly.pdbx_strand_id
1 'polypeptide(L)'
;MFKVLSDWFHQYFSDPQAVFLALLLLAGFAVIAGFGYMLAPVFASMVIAYLLEAIVAFLERRGVPRVVGAVAVQILFLGFVLVLILGLIPLLYQQFTQLIHELPHMIARGQEVLLQLPQRYPEFFTTQQVQDLIGTVRAGIGSLGQHVVSLSLASLVGFITILVYLVLVPLLVFFFLKDKDRIVAWAVGLLPREHTVLERVWADVDAQIGNYVRGKFLEILIVWVVTAVTFALLGLKYAMLLGAIVGFSVLVPYIGAVV
;
A
#
# COMPACT_ATOMS: atom_id res chain seq x y z
N MET A 1 -2.72 35.21 -28.67
CA MET A 1 -2.50 33.88 -28.05
C MET A 1 -1.04 33.44 -28.12
N PHE A 2 -0.38 33.43 -29.28
CA PHE A 2 1.06 33.10 -29.38
C PHE A 2 2.00 34.00 -28.56
N LYS A 3 1.76 35.33 -28.49
CA LYS A 3 2.54 36.24 -27.63
C LYS A 3 2.39 35.93 -26.14
N VAL A 4 1.18 35.63 -25.67
CA VAL A 4 0.92 35.29 -24.27
C VAL A 4 1.58 33.95 -23.90
N LEU A 5 1.56 32.96 -24.79
CA LEU A 5 2.28 31.71 -24.63
C LEU A 5 3.80 31.90 -24.67
N SER A 6 4.31 32.78 -25.53
CA SER A 6 5.73 33.09 -25.65
C SER A 6 6.26 33.87 -24.45
N ASP A 7 5.50 34.85 -23.96
CA ASP A 7 5.88 35.66 -22.79
C ASP A 7 5.80 34.82 -21.51
N TRP A 8 4.80 33.94 -21.39
CA TRP A 8 4.71 32.95 -20.30
C TRP A 8 5.87 31.94 -20.33
N PHE A 9 6.25 31.46 -21.51
CA PHE A 9 7.39 30.56 -21.69
C PHE A 9 8.71 31.27 -21.33
N HIS A 10 8.95 32.49 -21.81
CA HIS A 10 10.14 33.24 -21.42
C HIS A 10 10.18 33.56 -19.92
N GLN A 11 9.05 33.90 -19.29
CA GLN A 11 9.05 34.24 -17.86
C GLN A 11 9.38 33.05 -16.94
N TYR A 12 9.04 31.81 -17.34
CA TYR A 12 9.31 30.59 -16.56
C TYR A 12 10.52 29.77 -17.04
N PHE A 13 10.82 29.74 -18.35
CA PHE A 13 11.95 29.00 -18.93
C PHE A 13 13.20 29.86 -19.15
N SER A 14 13.20 31.15 -18.78
CA SER A 14 14.42 31.96 -18.72
C SER A 14 15.32 31.64 -17.53
N ASP A 15 14.82 30.90 -16.53
CA ASP A 15 15.64 30.36 -15.44
C ASP A 15 16.19 28.99 -15.86
N PRO A 16 17.52 28.85 -16.10
CA PRO A 16 18.14 27.58 -16.45
C PRO A 16 17.83 26.45 -15.45
N GLN A 17 17.54 26.80 -14.20
CA GLN A 17 17.20 25.84 -13.15
C GLN A 17 15.82 25.22 -13.36
N ALA A 18 14.84 26.02 -13.81
CA ALA A 18 13.48 25.54 -14.09
C ALA A 18 13.45 24.58 -15.28
N VAL A 19 14.23 24.88 -16.33
CA VAL A 19 14.37 24.00 -17.51
C VAL A 19 15.02 22.67 -17.12
N PHE A 20 16.09 22.73 -16.33
CA PHE A 20 16.76 21.52 -15.84
C PHE A 20 15.82 20.65 -14.99
N LEU A 21 15.07 21.26 -14.07
CA LEU A 21 14.10 20.55 -13.24
C LEU A 21 12.98 19.92 -14.09
N ALA A 22 12.46 20.64 -15.09
CA ALA A 22 11.46 20.09 -16.01
C ALA A 22 11.99 18.89 -16.80
N LEU A 23 13.23 18.97 -17.30
CA LEU A 23 13.89 17.86 -17.99
C LEU A 23 14.13 16.66 -17.06
N LEU A 24 14.56 16.91 -15.82
CA LEU A 24 14.78 15.87 -14.82
C LEU A 24 13.46 15.17 -14.44
N LEU A 25 12.37 15.93 -14.27
CA LEU A 25 11.04 15.37 -14.04
C LEU A 25 10.53 14.55 -15.23
N LEU A 26 10.72 15.04 -16.47
CA LEU A 26 10.35 14.31 -17.68
C LEU A 26 11.15 13.02 -17.83
N ALA A 27 12.46 13.06 -17.58
CA ALA A 27 13.31 11.88 -17.61
C ALA A 27 12.91 10.87 -16.52
N GLY A 28 12.67 11.35 -15.29
CA GLY A 28 12.17 10.52 -14.19
C GLY A 28 10.83 9.88 -14.51
N PHE A 29 9.90 10.64 -15.07
CA PHE A 29 8.60 10.14 -15.52
C PHE A 29 8.74 9.06 -16.60
N ALA A 30 9.60 9.29 -17.61
CA ALA A 30 9.85 8.31 -18.67
C ALA A 30 10.45 7.00 -18.12
N VAL A 31 11.38 7.08 -17.17
CA VAL A 31 11.94 5.90 -16.49
C VAL A 31 10.87 5.16 -15.70
N ILE A 32 10.02 5.88 -14.96
CA ILE A 32 8.92 5.26 -14.19
C ILE A 32 7.89 4.63 -15.14
N ALA A 33 7.54 5.30 -16.23
CA ALA A 33 6.59 4.79 -17.22
C ALA A 33 7.13 3.54 -17.95
N GLY A 34 8.44 3.49 -18.25
CA GLY A 34 9.05 2.37 -18.95
C GLY A 34 9.44 1.20 -18.04
N PHE A 35 9.98 1.49 -16.84
CA PHE A 35 10.62 0.50 -15.95
C PHE A 35 9.95 0.40 -14.57
N GLY A 36 8.80 1.03 -14.35
CA GLY A 36 8.13 1.08 -13.04
C GLY A 36 7.92 -0.28 -12.39
N TYR A 37 7.54 -1.31 -13.15
CA TYR A 37 7.40 -2.67 -12.63
C TYR A 37 8.70 -3.29 -12.13
N MET A 38 9.84 -3.02 -12.80
CA MET A 38 11.16 -3.49 -12.39
C MET A 38 11.70 -2.69 -11.20
N LEU A 39 11.30 -1.42 -11.08
CA LEU A 39 11.69 -0.52 -10.00
C LEU A 39 10.78 -0.63 -8.76
N ALA A 40 9.66 -1.34 -8.85
CA ALA A 40 8.75 -1.58 -7.73
C ALA A 40 9.44 -2.02 -6.42
N PRO A 41 10.39 -2.99 -6.40
CA PRO A 41 11.10 -3.34 -5.17
C PRO A 41 12.00 -2.21 -4.65
N VAL A 42 12.52 -1.35 -5.52
CA VAL A 42 13.30 -0.16 -5.17
C VAL A 42 12.39 0.88 -4.50
N PHE A 43 11.21 1.16 -5.06
CA PHE A 43 10.26 2.07 -4.44
C PHE A 43 9.71 1.53 -3.11
N ALA A 44 9.37 0.24 -3.05
CA ALA A 44 8.89 -0.39 -1.83
C ALA A 44 9.95 -0.32 -0.71
N SER A 45 11.21 -0.64 -1.02
CA SER A 45 12.31 -0.54 -0.06
C SER A 45 12.59 0.90 0.35
N MET A 46 12.45 1.88 -0.55
CA MET A 46 12.60 3.30 -0.21
C MET A 46 11.53 3.73 0.80
N VAL A 47 10.26 3.40 0.56
CA VAL A 47 9.15 3.70 1.50
C VAL A 47 9.40 3.07 2.86
N ILE A 48 9.78 1.79 2.90
CA ILE A 48 10.10 1.09 4.16
C ILE A 48 11.32 1.72 4.85
N ALA A 49 12.36 2.08 4.10
CA ALA A 49 13.53 2.76 4.65
C ALA A 49 13.17 4.10 5.27
N TYR A 50 12.30 4.92 4.64
CA TYR A 50 11.81 6.18 5.24
C TYR A 50 11.06 5.97 6.56
N LEU A 51 10.28 4.89 6.65
CA LEU A 51 9.60 4.49 7.88
C LEU A 51 10.61 4.16 8.98
N LEU A 52 11.60 3.32 8.67
CA LEU A 52 12.59 2.80 9.61
C LEU A 52 13.71 3.80 9.96
N GLU A 53 13.98 4.78 9.10
CA GLU A 53 15.03 5.80 9.29
C GLU A 53 14.86 6.57 10.59
N ALA A 54 13.62 6.76 11.06
CA ALA A 54 13.36 7.40 12.36
C ALA A 54 14.07 6.69 13.52
N ILE A 55 14.07 5.36 13.47
CA ILE A 55 14.64 4.50 14.51
C ILE A 55 16.17 4.54 14.41
N VAL A 56 16.73 4.47 13.20
CA VAL A 56 18.18 4.59 12.97
C VAL A 56 18.70 5.94 13.45
N ALA A 57 18.06 7.04 13.03
CA ALA A 57 18.43 8.39 13.43
C ALA A 57 18.29 8.60 14.95
N PHE A 58 17.31 7.98 15.59
CA PHE A 58 17.16 8.01 17.05
C PHE A 58 18.30 7.29 17.78
N LEU A 59 18.73 6.12 17.28
CA LEU A 59 19.88 5.40 17.82
C LEU A 59 21.19 6.17 17.60
N GLU A 60 21.35 6.79 16.44
CA GLU A 60 22.51 7.63 16.11
C GLU A 60 22.63 8.84 17.03
N ARG A 61 21.52 9.53 17.32
CA ARG A 61 21.46 10.62 18.31
C ARG A 61 21.83 10.18 19.72
N ARG A 62 21.74 8.89 20.04
CA ARG A 62 22.17 8.29 21.31
C ARG A 62 23.62 7.79 21.28
N GLY A 63 24.38 8.07 20.22
CA GLY A 63 25.79 7.72 20.08
C GLY A 63 26.06 6.34 19.45
N VAL A 64 25.04 5.64 18.95
CA VAL A 64 25.25 4.38 18.22
C VAL A 64 25.76 4.70 16.81
N PRO A 65 26.86 4.08 16.34
CA PRO A 65 27.32 4.28 14.96
C PRO A 65 26.22 3.92 13.95
N ARG A 66 26.02 4.75 12.93
CA ARG A 66 24.93 4.59 11.94
C ARG A 66 24.81 3.17 11.38
N VAL A 67 25.93 2.53 11.04
CA VAL A 67 25.97 1.16 10.52
C VAL A 67 25.42 0.16 11.55
N VAL A 68 25.78 0.29 12.82
CA VAL A 68 25.29 -0.58 13.90
C VAL A 68 23.80 -0.36 14.12
N GLY A 69 23.35 0.89 14.10
CA GLY A 69 21.92 1.24 14.16
C GLY A 69 21.13 0.63 13.00
N ALA A 70 21.64 0.76 11.76
CA ALA A 70 21.03 0.17 10.57
C ALA A 70 20.96 -1.37 10.63
N VAL A 71 22.02 -2.05 11.09
CA VAL A 71 22.01 -3.51 11.28
C VAL A 71 20.98 -3.92 12.34
N ALA A 72 20.92 -3.24 13.48
CA ALA A 72 19.97 -3.55 14.54
C ALA A 72 18.52 -3.38 14.08
N VAL A 73 18.22 -2.26 13.38
CA VAL A 73 16.90 -2.00 12.82
C VAL A 73 16.55 -2.99 11.71
N GLN A 74 17.52 -3.38 10.88
CA GLN A 74 17.33 -4.41 9.85
C GLN A 74 16.97 -5.78 10.47
N ILE A 75 17.64 -6.18 11.54
CA ILE A 75 17.32 -7.44 12.25
C ILE A 75 15.91 -7.37 12.82
N LEU A 76 15.53 -6.26 13.46
CA LEU A 76 14.18 -6.05 13.98
C LEU A 76 13.13 -6.10 12.86
N PHE A 77 13.41 -5.45 11.72
CA PHE A 77 12.53 -5.47 10.56
C PHE A 77 12.35 -6.88 9.99
N LEU A 78 13.44 -7.63 9.81
CA LEU A 78 13.37 -9.04 9.36
C LEU A 78 12.60 -9.91 10.35
N GLY A 79 12.79 -9.71 11.66
CA GLY A 79 12.02 -10.39 12.70
C GLY A 79 10.53 -10.08 12.63
N PHE A 80 10.17 -8.80 12.44
CA PHE A 80 8.79 -8.37 12.23
C PHE A 80 8.17 -9.00 10.98
N VAL A 81 8.87 -8.97 9.84
CA VAL A 81 8.44 -9.63 8.59
C VAL A 81 8.25 -11.13 8.80
N LEU A 82 9.14 -11.79 9.54
CA LEU A 82 9.01 -13.22 9.84
C LEU A 82 7.75 -13.52 10.67
N VAL A 83 7.45 -12.71 11.69
CA VAL A 83 6.21 -12.83 12.49
C VAL A 83 4.98 -12.62 11.61
N LEU A 84 5.01 -11.65 10.68
CA LEU A 84 3.90 -11.46 9.74
C LEU A 84 3.70 -12.69 8.86
N ILE A 85 4.77 -13.21 8.25
CA ILE A 85 4.70 -14.34 7.31
C ILE A 85 4.30 -15.65 7.99
N LEU A 86 4.80 -15.92 9.21
CA LEU A 86 4.54 -17.19 9.91
C LEU A 86 3.32 -17.14 10.84
N GLY A 87 2.90 -15.96 11.29
CA GLY A 87 1.77 -15.79 12.21
C GLY A 87 0.56 -15.17 11.54
N LEU A 88 0.70 -13.94 11.06
CA LEU A 88 -0.44 -13.17 10.56
C LEU A 88 -0.98 -13.70 9.23
N ILE A 89 -0.12 -13.86 8.23
CA ILE A 89 -0.53 -14.26 6.88
C ILE A 89 -1.29 -15.59 6.87
N PRO A 90 -0.84 -16.65 7.59
CA PRO A 90 -1.58 -17.90 7.69
C PRO A 90 -2.94 -17.73 8.36
N LEU A 91 -3.03 -16.91 9.41
CA LEU A 91 -4.29 -16.60 10.09
C LEU A 91 -5.27 -15.89 9.16
N LEU A 92 -4.80 -14.87 8.43
CA LEU A 92 -5.63 -14.16 7.44
C LEU A 92 -6.07 -15.09 6.32
N TYR A 93 -5.18 -15.94 5.81
CA TYR A 93 -5.48 -16.93 4.78
C TYR A 93 -6.54 -17.94 5.26
N GLN A 94 -6.42 -18.42 6.50
CA GLN A 94 -7.40 -19.32 7.09
C GLN A 94 -8.78 -18.63 7.22
N GLN A 95 -8.83 -17.40 7.73
CA GLN A 95 -10.10 -16.66 7.84
C GLN A 95 -10.70 -16.37 6.46
N PHE A 96 -9.86 -16.05 5.47
CA PHE A 96 -10.30 -15.79 4.10
C PHE A 96 -10.90 -17.05 3.47
N THR A 97 -10.20 -18.19 3.56
CA THR A 97 -10.72 -19.46 3.04
C THR A 97 -12.01 -19.87 3.74
N GLN A 98 -12.10 -19.73 5.06
CA GLN A 98 -13.33 -20.00 5.80
C GLN A 98 -14.49 -19.10 5.35
N LEU A 99 -14.25 -17.80 5.16
CA LEU A 99 -15.25 -16.86 4.64
C LEU A 99 -15.77 -17.34 3.27
N ILE A 100 -14.87 -17.65 2.33
CA ILE A 100 -15.25 -18.12 0.99
C ILE A 100 -16.08 -19.42 1.05
N HIS A 101 -15.77 -20.34 1.95
CA HIS A 101 -16.54 -21.57 2.12
C HIS A 101 -17.89 -21.35 2.83
N GLU A 102 -17.99 -20.37 3.75
CA GLU A 102 -19.26 -20.03 4.42
C GLU A 102 -20.18 -19.15 3.58
N LEU A 103 -19.65 -18.39 2.61
CA LEU A 103 -20.43 -17.47 1.78
C LEU A 103 -21.68 -18.10 1.13
N PRO A 104 -21.62 -19.28 0.47
CA PRO A 104 -22.81 -19.93 -0.08
C PRO A 104 -23.91 -20.16 0.95
N HIS A 105 -23.55 -20.55 2.17
CA HIS A 105 -24.49 -20.77 3.27
C HIS A 105 -25.08 -19.46 3.79
N MET A 106 -24.27 -18.39 3.88
CA MET A 106 -24.75 -17.06 4.26
C MET A 106 -25.79 -16.53 3.27
N ILE A 107 -25.56 -16.72 1.96
CA ILE A 107 -26.52 -16.35 0.90
C ILE A 107 -27.79 -17.18 1.01
N ALA A 108 -27.68 -18.49 1.22
CA ALA A 108 -28.85 -19.36 1.33
C ALA A 108 -29.77 -18.92 2.48
N ARG A 109 -29.20 -18.60 3.65
CA ARG A 109 -29.94 -18.03 4.78
C ARG A 109 -30.52 -16.65 4.46
N GLY A 110 -29.74 -15.79 3.81
CA GLY A 110 -30.23 -14.48 3.36
C GLY A 110 -31.40 -14.60 2.39
N GLN A 111 -31.37 -15.58 1.50
CA GLN A 111 -32.46 -15.88 0.58
C GLN A 111 -33.73 -16.32 1.30
N GLU A 112 -33.63 -17.18 2.31
CA GLU A 112 -34.80 -17.58 3.12
C GLU A 112 -35.47 -16.37 3.77
N VAL A 113 -34.68 -15.41 4.26
CA VAL A 113 -35.19 -14.16 4.84
C VAL A 113 -35.78 -13.24 3.76
N LEU A 114 -35.10 -13.07 2.63
CA LEU A 114 -35.57 -12.22 1.53
C LEU A 114 -36.88 -12.74 0.92
N LEU A 115 -37.07 -14.05 0.82
CA LEU A 115 -38.30 -14.66 0.31
C LEU A 115 -39.51 -14.47 1.25
N GLN A 116 -39.30 -14.02 2.50
CA GLN A 116 -40.39 -13.60 3.39
C GLN A 116 -40.87 -12.18 3.10
N LEU A 117 -40.09 -11.34 2.39
CA LEU A 117 -40.47 -9.96 2.08
C LEU A 117 -41.72 -9.87 1.20
N PRO A 118 -41.88 -10.63 0.10
CA PRO A 118 -43.11 -10.64 -0.69
C PRO A 118 -44.32 -11.14 0.09
N GLN A 119 -44.11 -11.98 1.12
CA GLN A 119 -45.18 -12.48 1.97
C GLN A 119 -45.65 -11.42 2.99
N ARG A 120 -44.72 -10.60 3.52
CA ARG A 120 -45.01 -9.56 4.51
C ARG A 120 -45.38 -8.21 3.91
N TYR A 121 -44.82 -7.88 2.74
CA TYR A 121 -44.96 -6.58 2.07
C TYR A 121 -45.23 -6.78 0.56
N PRO A 122 -46.35 -7.44 0.21
CA PRO A 122 -46.69 -7.76 -1.19
C PRO A 122 -46.86 -6.51 -2.08
N GLU A 123 -47.15 -5.35 -1.50
CA GLU A 123 -47.28 -4.08 -2.24
C GLU A 123 -45.94 -3.48 -2.69
N PHE A 124 -44.84 -3.86 -2.04
CA PHE A 124 -43.51 -3.28 -2.31
C PHE A 124 -42.55 -4.27 -2.98
N PHE A 125 -42.74 -5.58 -2.79
CA PHE A 125 -41.83 -6.61 -3.27
C PHE A 125 -42.56 -7.76 -3.94
N THR A 126 -42.18 -8.07 -5.17
CA THR A 126 -42.65 -9.27 -5.88
C THR A 126 -41.68 -10.44 -5.68
N THR A 127 -42.21 -11.66 -5.70
CA THR A 127 -41.39 -12.88 -5.64
C THR A 127 -40.36 -12.93 -6.77
N GLN A 128 -40.72 -12.45 -7.96
CA GLN A 128 -39.83 -12.41 -9.12
C GLN A 128 -38.63 -11.48 -8.89
N GLN A 129 -38.85 -10.25 -8.41
CA GLN A 129 -37.77 -9.30 -8.10
C GLN A 129 -36.77 -9.86 -7.09
N VAL A 130 -37.27 -10.56 -6.05
CA VAL A 130 -36.41 -11.19 -5.04
C VAL A 130 -35.60 -12.34 -5.64
N GLN A 131 -36.22 -13.18 -6.47
CA GLN A 131 -35.54 -14.29 -7.14
C GLN A 131 -34.48 -13.79 -8.14
N ASP A 132 -34.76 -12.73 -8.90
CA ASP A 132 -33.81 -12.14 -9.85
C ASP A 132 -32.60 -11.51 -9.13
N LEU A 133 -32.84 -10.83 -8.00
CA LEU A 133 -31.77 -10.30 -7.14
C LEU A 133 -30.89 -11.43 -6.60
N ILE A 134 -31.50 -12.49 -6.06
CA ILE A 134 -30.76 -13.67 -5.58
C ILE A 134 -29.97 -14.31 -6.71
N GLY A 135 -30.56 -14.44 -7.90
CA GLY A 135 -29.91 -14.97 -9.10
C GLY A 135 -28.66 -14.18 -9.46
N THR A 136 -28.74 -12.85 -9.41
CA THR A 136 -27.62 -11.94 -9.71
C THR A 136 -26.52 -12.06 -8.65
N VAL A 137 -26.87 -12.10 -7.37
CA VAL A 137 -25.91 -12.30 -6.26
C VAL A 137 -25.20 -13.66 -6.40
N ARG A 138 -25.94 -14.73 -6.69
CA ARG A 138 -25.36 -16.07 -6.90
C ARG A 138 -24.42 -16.12 -8.11
N ALA A 139 -24.81 -15.50 -9.23
CA ALA A 139 -23.99 -15.44 -10.43
C ALA A 139 -22.68 -14.66 -10.19
N GLY A 140 -22.76 -13.52 -9.50
CA GLY A 140 -21.58 -12.74 -9.12
C GLY A 140 -20.63 -13.49 -8.19
N ILE A 141 -21.16 -14.29 -7.27
CA ILE A 141 -20.33 -15.05 -6.33
C ILE A 141 -19.72 -16.29 -6.98
N GLY A 142 -20.46 -16.95 -7.88
CA GLY A 142 -19.92 -18.05 -8.68
C GLY A 142 -18.72 -17.60 -9.54
N SER A 143 -18.80 -16.42 -10.15
CA SER A 143 -17.69 -15.86 -10.95
C SER A 143 -16.50 -15.44 -10.08
N LEU A 144 -16.74 -14.86 -8.90
CA LEU A 144 -15.69 -14.56 -7.92
C LEU A 144 -14.97 -15.82 -7.44
N GLY A 145 -15.72 -16.87 -7.08
CA GLY A 145 -15.16 -18.15 -6.64
C GLY A 145 -14.30 -18.80 -7.73
N GLN A 146 -14.75 -18.77 -8.98
CA GLN A 146 -13.98 -19.28 -10.12
C GLN A 146 -12.70 -18.47 -10.35
N HIS A 147 -12.75 -17.14 -10.19
CA HIS A 147 -11.57 -16.28 -10.25
C HIS A 147 -10.56 -16.60 -9.15
N VAL A 148 -11.01 -16.74 -7.89
CA VAL A 148 -10.13 -17.07 -6.75
C VAL A 148 -9.43 -18.42 -6.96
N VAL A 149 -10.16 -19.45 -7.42
CA VAL A 149 -9.56 -20.75 -7.72
C VAL A 149 -8.57 -20.67 -8.88
N SER A 150 -8.88 -19.91 -9.94
CA SER A 150 -7.97 -19.74 -11.07
C SER A 150 -6.67 -19.01 -10.69
N LEU A 151 -6.74 -18.06 -9.76
CA LEU A 151 -5.58 -17.37 -9.18
C LEU A 151 -4.73 -18.30 -8.31
N SER A 152 -5.32 -19.32 -7.69
CA SER A 152 -4.55 -20.33 -6.95
C SER A 152 -3.79 -21.29 -7.87
N LEU A 153 -4.26 -21.50 -9.10
CA LEU A 153 -3.68 -22.44 -10.06
C LEU A 153 -2.64 -21.79 -11.00
N ALA A 154 -2.68 -20.46 -11.16
CA ALA A 154 -1.63 -19.66 -11.77
C ALA A 154 -0.78 -19.02 -10.66
N SER A 155 0.53 -19.22 -10.48
CA SER A 155 1.58 -19.69 -11.36
C SER A 155 2.85 -19.82 -10.51
N LEU A 156 3.76 -20.74 -10.85
CA LEU A 156 5.12 -20.78 -10.29
C LEU A 156 5.84 -19.43 -10.41
N VAL A 157 5.48 -18.62 -11.42
CA VAL A 157 6.01 -17.29 -11.67
C VAL A 157 5.69 -16.32 -10.52
N GLY A 158 4.45 -16.30 -10.02
CA GLY A 158 4.07 -15.44 -8.89
C GLY A 158 4.84 -15.78 -7.60
N PHE A 159 5.06 -17.07 -7.35
CA PHE A 159 5.89 -17.52 -6.23
C PHE A 159 7.34 -17.06 -6.36
N ILE A 160 7.94 -17.18 -7.55
CA ILE A 160 9.30 -16.70 -7.82
C ILE A 160 9.38 -15.18 -7.61
N THR A 161 8.40 -14.41 -8.09
CA THR A 161 8.36 -12.95 -7.89
C THR A 161 8.34 -12.59 -6.41
N ILE A 162 7.48 -13.25 -5.62
CA ILE A 162 7.41 -13.04 -4.16
C ILE A 162 8.76 -13.36 -3.51
N LEU A 163 9.41 -14.47 -3.89
CA LEU A 163 10.71 -14.86 -3.35
C LEU A 163 11.79 -13.83 -3.68
N VAL A 164 11.82 -13.33 -4.92
CA VAL A 164 12.74 -12.25 -5.32
C VAL A 164 12.49 -11.00 -4.49
N TYR A 165 11.23 -10.60 -4.28
CA TYR A 165 10.89 -9.43 -3.46
C TYR A 165 11.28 -9.62 -2.00
N LEU A 166 11.06 -10.82 -1.45
CA LEU A 166 11.38 -11.16 -0.07
C LEU A 166 12.88 -11.05 0.24
N VAL A 167 13.74 -11.24 -0.77
CA VAL A 167 15.20 -11.08 -0.63
C VAL A 167 15.63 -9.66 -0.99
N LEU A 168 15.15 -9.13 -2.11
CA LEU A 168 15.63 -7.87 -2.69
C LEU A 168 15.18 -6.67 -1.86
N VAL A 169 13.93 -6.64 -1.37
CA VAL A 169 13.41 -5.50 -0.61
C VAL A 169 14.18 -5.31 0.70
N PRO A 170 14.36 -6.34 1.55
CA PRO A 170 15.16 -6.16 2.77
C PRO A 170 16.61 -5.78 2.50
N LEU A 171 17.21 -6.32 1.43
CA LEU A 171 18.57 -5.95 1.03
C LEU A 171 18.66 -4.45 0.70
N LEU A 172 17.74 -3.94 -0.12
CA LEU A 172 17.70 -2.54 -0.50
C LEU A 172 17.38 -1.62 0.69
N VAL A 173 16.46 -2.02 1.58
CA VAL A 173 16.18 -1.29 2.83
C VAL A 173 17.45 -1.11 3.64
N PHE A 174 18.25 -2.17 3.81
CA PHE A 174 19.52 -2.09 4.53
C PHE A 174 20.47 -1.06 3.91
N PHE A 175 20.65 -1.09 2.58
CA PHE A 175 21.52 -0.14 1.90
C PHE A 175 21.00 1.30 1.98
N PHE A 176 19.68 1.51 1.86
CA PHE A 176 19.09 2.83 2.01
C PHE A 176 19.24 3.40 3.42
N LEU A 177 19.14 2.58 4.46
CA LEU A 177 19.39 3.02 5.85
C LEU A 177 20.88 3.29 6.10
N LYS A 178 21.76 2.39 5.65
CA LYS A 178 23.20 2.43 5.91
C LYS A 178 23.90 3.54 5.13
N ASP A 179 23.59 3.69 3.84
CA ASP A 179 24.28 4.60 2.91
C ASP A 179 23.45 5.85 2.55
N LYS A 180 22.39 6.18 3.30
CA LYS A 180 21.49 7.34 3.02
C LYS A 180 22.26 8.60 2.61
N ASP A 181 23.21 9.04 3.45
CA ASP A 181 23.92 10.30 3.22
C ASP A 181 24.76 10.27 1.95
N ARG A 182 25.34 9.11 1.61
CA ARG A 182 26.10 8.91 0.36
C ARG A 182 25.19 8.93 -0.85
N ILE A 183 24.02 8.30 -0.76
CA ILE A 183 23.03 8.26 -1.84
C ILE A 183 22.47 9.66 -2.10
N VAL A 184 22.14 10.40 -1.04
CA VAL A 184 21.67 11.78 -1.14
C VAL A 184 22.77 12.69 -1.69
N ALA A 185 24.00 12.59 -1.20
CA ALA A 185 25.12 13.38 -1.71
C ALA A 185 25.41 13.10 -3.19
N TRP A 186 25.33 11.83 -3.61
CA TRP A 186 25.46 11.44 -5.02
C TRP A 186 24.34 12.03 -5.88
N ALA A 187 23.08 11.97 -5.41
CA ALA A 187 21.94 12.53 -6.12
C ALA A 187 22.02 14.07 -6.23
N VAL A 188 22.41 14.76 -5.15
CA VAL A 188 22.65 16.21 -5.16
C VAL A 188 23.80 16.58 -6.09
N GLY A 189 24.82 15.74 -6.21
CA GLY A 189 25.94 15.94 -7.14
C GLY A 189 25.56 15.92 -8.63
N LEU A 190 24.37 15.43 -8.98
CA LEU A 190 23.81 15.51 -10.34
C LEU A 190 23.14 16.87 -10.63
N LEU A 191 22.94 17.71 -9.62
CA LEU A 191 22.30 19.02 -9.74
C LEU A 191 23.31 20.11 -10.17
N PRO A 192 22.89 21.14 -10.92
CA PRO A 192 23.73 22.29 -11.27
C PRO A 192 24.21 23.06 -10.04
N ARG A 193 25.39 23.69 -10.09
CA ARG A 193 26.10 24.33 -8.94
C ARG A 193 25.32 25.39 -8.13
N GLU A 194 24.26 25.97 -8.68
CA GLU A 194 23.41 26.95 -7.98
C GLU A 194 22.11 26.28 -7.46
N HIS A 195 22.24 25.39 -6.48
CA HIS A 195 21.15 24.52 -6.00
C HIS A 195 20.62 24.89 -4.61
N THR A 196 20.93 26.07 -4.07
CA THR A 196 20.53 26.46 -2.69
C THR A 196 19.01 26.44 -2.46
N VAL A 197 18.21 26.73 -3.49
CA VAL A 197 16.75 26.60 -3.45
C VAL A 197 16.33 25.13 -3.47
N LEU A 198 16.96 24.30 -4.32
CA LEU A 198 16.70 22.86 -4.42
C LEU A 198 17.05 22.11 -3.13
N GLU A 199 18.13 22.48 -2.44
CA GLU A 199 18.51 21.88 -1.15
C GLU A 199 17.47 22.14 -0.05
N ARG A 200 16.96 23.38 0.02
CA ARG A 200 15.91 23.74 0.99
C ARG A 200 14.62 22.99 0.71
N VAL A 201 14.19 22.99 -0.55
CA VAL A 201 13.00 22.24 -0.99
C VAL A 201 13.19 20.75 -0.71
N TRP A 202 14.38 20.19 -0.98
CA TRP A 202 14.68 18.79 -0.69
C TRP A 202 14.58 18.47 0.81
N ALA A 203 15.11 19.31 1.68
CA ALA A 203 15.02 19.11 3.12
C ALA A 203 13.57 19.10 3.61
N ASP A 204 12.74 20.02 3.10
CA ASP A 204 11.31 20.07 3.40
C ASP A 204 10.58 18.83 2.88
N VAL A 205 10.90 18.39 1.66
CA VAL A 205 10.31 17.21 1.03
C VAL A 205 10.71 15.91 1.76
N ASP A 206 11.99 15.72 2.11
CA ASP A 206 12.47 14.55 2.88
C ASP A 206 11.73 14.45 4.22
N ALA A 207 11.56 15.57 4.92
CA ALA A 207 10.82 15.64 6.17
C ALA A 207 9.33 15.33 5.98
N GLN A 208 8.68 15.89 4.96
CA GLN A 208 7.26 15.64 4.70
C GLN A 208 6.99 14.21 4.25
N ILE A 209 7.82 13.62 3.38
CA ILE A 209 7.71 12.22 2.97
C ILE A 209 7.85 11.31 4.19
N GLY A 210 8.85 11.55 5.03
CA GLY A 210 9.05 10.77 6.25
C GLY A 210 7.85 10.83 7.20
N ASN A 211 7.31 12.03 7.43
CA ASN A 211 6.14 12.21 8.29
C ASN A 211 4.87 11.58 7.69
N TYR A 212 4.66 11.72 6.38
CA TYR A 212 3.52 11.13 5.67
C TYR A 212 3.55 9.60 5.74
N VAL A 213 4.69 8.97 5.42
CA VAL A 213 4.83 7.51 5.46
C VAL A 213 4.58 6.96 6.86
N ARG A 214 5.13 7.60 7.90
CA ARG A 214 4.92 7.20 9.30
C ARG A 214 3.48 7.39 9.74
N GLY A 215 2.88 8.54 9.42
CA GLY A 215 1.48 8.84 9.70
C GLY A 215 0.56 7.82 9.06
N LYS A 216 0.80 7.48 7.79
CA LYS A 216 0.00 6.49 7.05
C LYS A 216 0.15 5.09 7.62
N PHE A 217 1.37 4.69 7.96
CA PHE A 217 1.60 3.39 8.60
C PHE A 217 0.86 3.27 9.94
N LEU A 218 0.95 4.31 10.78
CA LEU A 218 0.25 4.35 12.07
C LEU A 218 -1.28 4.38 11.89
N GLU A 219 -1.79 5.15 10.94
CA GLU A 219 -3.23 5.19 10.61
C GLU A 219 -3.75 3.79 10.24
N ILE A 220 -3.07 3.09 9.32
CA ILE A 220 -3.43 1.73 8.91
C ILE A 220 -3.43 0.78 10.13
N LEU A 221 -2.39 0.84 10.96
CA LEU A 221 -2.26 -0.04 12.12
C LEU A 221 -3.35 0.23 13.17
N ILE A 222 -3.64 1.50 13.46
CA ILE A 222 -4.67 1.90 14.42
C ILE A 222 -6.03 1.44 13.92
N VAL A 223 -6.39 1.77 12.67
CA VAL A 223 -7.69 1.40 12.09
C VAL A 223 -7.84 -0.11 12.06
N TRP A 224 -6.81 -0.85 11.66
CA TRP A 224 -6.82 -2.30 11.66
C TRP A 224 -7.07 -2.87 13.06
N VAL A 225 -6.25 -2.49 14.05
CA VAL A 225 -6.33 -3.06 15.40
C VAL A 225 -7.65 -2.70 16.06
N VAL A 226 -8.06 -1.43 16.01
CA VAL A 226 -9.32 -0.98 16.61
C VAL A 226 -10.51 -1.68 15.97
N THR A 227 -10.53 -1.82 14.65
CA THR A 227 -11.61 -2.51 13.94
C THR A 227 -11.64 -4.01 14.27
N ALA A 228 -10.47 -4.67 14.27
CA ALA A 228 -10.36 -6.09 14.61
C ALA A 228 -10.82 -6.38 16.05
N VAL A 229 -10.41 -5.54 17.02
CA VAL A 229 -10.85 -5.66 18.41
C VAL A 229 -12.35 -5.41 18.53
N THR A 230 -12.87 -4.37 17.88
CA THR A 230 -14.31 -4.06 17.89
C THR A 230 -15.12 -5.24 17.33
N PHE A 231 -14.71 -5.79 16.19
CA PHE A 231 -15.38 -6.95 15.60
C PHE A 231 -15.29 -8.19 16.48
N ALA A 232 -14.13 -8.44 17.11
CA ALA A 232 -13.98 -9.55 18.05
C ALA A 232 -14.90 -9.40 19.27
N LEU A 233 -15.04 -8.19 19.82
CA LEU A 233 -15.94 -7.89 20.95
C LEU A 233 -17.41 -8.06 20.57
N LEU A 234 -17.79 -7.75 19.33
CA LEU A 234 -19.13 -7.98 18.80
C LEU A 234 -19.40 -9.47 18.46
N GLY A 235 -18.42 -10.35 18.64
CA GLY A 235 -18.54 -11.77 18.31
C GLY A 235 -18.59 -12.05 16.81
N LEU A 236 -18.11 -11.12 15.98
CA LEU A 236 -18.04 -11.31 14.53
C LEU A 236 -16.98 -12.36 14.18
N LYS A 237 -17.37 -13.30 13.31
CA LYS A 237 -16.41 -14.21 12.67
C LYS A 237 -15.44 -13.40 11.81
N TYR A 238 -14.21 -13.90 11.70
CA TYR A 238 -13.18 -13.32 10.82
C TYR A 238 -12.76 -11.88 11.18
N ALA A 239 -12.90 -11.49 12.46
CA ALA A 239 -12.61 -10.14 12.93
C ALA A 239 -11.21 -9.65 12.53
N MET A 240 -10.20 -10.52 12.56
CA MET A 240 -8.82 -10.16 12.20
C MET A 240 -8.67 -9.86 10.70
N LEU A 241 -9.29 -10.68 9.85
CA LEU A 241 -9.32 -10.48 8.40
C LEU A 241 -10.08 -9.21 8.03
N LEU A 242 -11.28 -9.04 8.56
CA LEU A 242 -12.13 -7.89 8.27
C LEU A 242 -11.45 -6.60 8.75
N GLY A 243 -10.86 -6.61 9.96
CA GLY A 243 -10.07 -5.49 10.45
C GLY A 243 -8.88 -5.17 9.54
N ALA A 244 -8.18 -6.20 9.02
CA ALA A 244 -7.04 -5.98 8.12
C ALA A 244 -7.49 -5.31 6.82
N ILE A 245 -8.60 -5.78 6.22
CA ILE A 245 -9.18 -5.19 5.02
C ILE A 245 -9.54 -3.73 5.25
N VAL A 246 -10.22 -3.42 6.36
CA VAL A 246 -10.59 -2.04 6.71
C VAL A 246 -9.34 -1.18 6.94
N GLY A 247 -8.33 -1.67 7.67
CA GLY A 247 -7.07 -0.95 7.86
C GLY A 247 -6.36 -0.62 6.55
N PHE A 248 -6.23 -1.59 5.65
CA PHE A 248 -5.61 -1.38 4.34
C PHE A 248 -6.46 -0.51 3.41
N SER A 249 -7.79 -0.50 3.56
CA SER A 249 -8.68 0.31 2.72
C SER A 249 -8.40 1.82 2.86
N VAL A 250 -7.89 2.25 4.01
CA VAL A 250 -7.53 3.63 4.28
C VAL A 250 -6.31 4.08 3.47
N LEU A 251 -5.51 3.15 2.93
CA LEU A 251 -4.38 3.47 2.06
C LEU A 251 -4.80 4.18 0.78
N VAL A 252 -5.96 3.80 0.21
CA VAL A 252 -6.52 4.43 -0.98
C VAL A 252 -7.56 5.47 -0.56
N PRO A 253 -7.38 6.76 -0.92
CA PRO A 253 -8.37 7.79 -0.64
C PRO A 253 -9.75 7.36 -1.15
N TYR A 254 -10.81 7.66 -0.38
CA TYR A 254 -12.22 7.31 -0.62
C TYR A 254 -12.62 5.84 -0.44
N ILE A 255 -11.72 4.85 -0.54
CA ILE A 255 -12.10 3.44 -0.28
C ILE A 255 -12.38 3.25 1.21
N GLY A 256 -11.52 3.74 2.08
CA GLY A 256 -11.70 3.63 3.54
C GLY A 256 -12.89 4.40 4.12
N ALA A 257 -13.55 5.27 3.35
CA ALA A 257 -14.81 5.91 3.76
C ALA A 257 -16.06 5.12 3.33
N VAL A 258 -15.90 4.19 2.39
CA VAL A 258 -16.99 3.40 1.77
C VAL A 258 -17.11 2.01 2.37
N VAL A 259 -16.00 1.42 2.82
CA VAL A 259 -15.91 0.09 3.47
C VAL A 259 -16.17 0.18 4.96
#